data_AF-A0A960WY88-F1
#
_entry.id   AF-A0A960WY88-F1
#
_cell.length_a   1.000
_cell.length_b   1.000
_cell.length_c   1.000
_cell.angle_alpha   90.00
_cell.angle_beta   90.00
_cell.angle_gamma   90.00
#
_symmetry.space_group_name_H-M   'P 1'
#
loop_
_entity.id
_entity.type
_entity.pdbx_description
1 polymer ?
#
loop_
_entity_poly.entity_id
_entity_poly.type
_entity_poly.pdbx_seq_one_letter_code
_entity_poly.pdbx_strand_id
1 'polypeptide(L)'
;MTKNQVHEWHERREDGKKVYYRGYWNSREWRMGILEPEIEGWQPVEAPSGEMWLALRDVLFRKYQRKRVPHKMVVRVDGILAEFGLTAKNGTPPKSEIEDEYED
;
A
#
# COMPACT_ATOMS: atom_id res chain seq x y z
N MET A 1 -20.67 6.21 -5.59
CA MET A 1 -20.02 4.89 -5.78
C MET A 1 -18.57 5.12 -6.18
N THR A 2 -17.64 5.15 -5.24
CA THR A 2 -16.21 5.24 -5.59
C THR A 2 -15.81 3.94 -6.27
N LYS A 3 -15.58 4.00 -7.58
CA LYS A 3 -15.04 2.90 -8.39
C LYS A 3 -13.90 2.25 -7.61
N ASN A 4 -13.95 0.93 -7.39
CA ASN A 4 -12.89 0.18 -6.70
C ASN A 4 -11.55 0.54 -7.37
N GLN A 5 -10.74 1.37 -6.71
CA GLN A 5 -9.48 1.82 -7.27
C GLN A 5 -8.48 0.67 -7.09
N VAL A 6 -8.21 -0.03 -8.18
CA VAL A 6 -7.18 -1.06 -8.24
C VAL A 6 -5.83 -0.39 -8.52
N HIS A 7 -4.81 -0.81 -7.79
CA HIS A 7 -3.45 -0.32 -7.90
C HIS A 7 -2.53 -1.50 -8.16
N GLU A 8 -2.08 -1.61 -9.40
CA GLU A 8 -1.26 -2.73 -9.84
C GLU A 8 0.20 -2.29 -9.97
N TRP A 9 1.09 -3.21 -9.65
CA TRP A 9 2.52 -3.13 -9.90
C TRP A 9 3.06 -4.51 -10.25
N HIS A 10 4.30 -4.59 -10.71
CA HIS A 10 4.92 -5.86 -11.05
C HIS A 10 6.39 -5.86 -10.65
N GLU A 11 6.88 -7.03 -10.29
CA GLU A 11 8.28 -7.25 -9.97
C GLU A 11 8.85 -8.32 -10.89
N ARG A 12 10.14 -8.21 -11.18
CA ARG A 12 10.85 -9.18 -12.01
C ARG A 12 11.61 -10.11 -11.06
N ARG A 13 11.26 -11.40 -11.07
CA ARG A 13 12.02 -12.42 -10.33
C ARG A 13 13.33 -12.76 -11.04
N GLU A 14 14.24 -13.41 -10.32
CA GLU A 14 15.54 -13.85 -10.83
C GLU A 14 15.42 -14.73 -12.07
N ASP A 15 14.38 -15.57 -12.14
CA ASP A 15 14.05 -16.40 -13.32
C ASP A 15 13.62 -15.60 -14.56
N GLY A 16 13.65 -14.28 -14.50
CA GLY A 16 13.27 -13.36 -15.57
C GLY A 16 11.76 -13.23 -15.78
N LYS A 17 10.94 -14.03 -15.08
CA LYS A 17 9.48 -13.96 -15.14
C LYS A 17 8.94 -12.77 -14.34
N LYS A 18 7.81 -12.21 -14.78
CA LYS A 18 7.12 -11.10 -14.11
C LYS A 18 6.05 -11.63 -13.18
N VAL A 19 6.07 -11.18 -11.93
CA VAL A 19 4.99 -11.38 -10.96
C VAL A 19 4.22 -10.08 -10.86
N TYR A 20 2.89 -10.17 -10.98
CA TYR A 20 2.01 -9.01 -10.86
C TYR A 20 1.37 -8.99 -9.48
N TYR A 21 1.25 -7.79 -8.94
CA TYR A 21 0.63 -7.53 -7.66
C TYR A 21 -0.44 -6.48 -7.85
N ARG A 22 -1.50 -6.57 -7.05
CA ARG A 22 -2.55 -5.55 -7.00
C ARG A 22 -2.97 -5.29 -5.57
N GLY A 23 -3.21 -4.03 -5.26
CA GLY A 23 -3.89 -3.59 -4.05
C GLY A 23 -5.17 -2.85 -4.42
N TYR A 24 -6.27 -3.16 -3.76
CA TYR A 24 -7.53 -2.43 -3.97
C TYR A 24 -8.26 -2.20 -2.66
N TRP A 25 -8.94 -1.06 -2.58
CA TRP A 25 -9.77 -0.71 -1.43
C TRP A 25 -11.19 -1.24 -1.65
N ASN A 26 -11.67 -2.13 -0.78
CA ASN A 26 -13.01 -2.74 -0.90
C ASN A 26 -14.13 -1.95 -0.17
N SER A 27 -13.87 -0.68 0.18
CA SER A 27 -14.68 0.18 1.07
C SER A 27 -14.43 0.01 2.57
N ARG A 28 -13.96 -1.16 3.03
CA ARG A 28 -13.68 -1.45 4.44
C ARG A 28 -12.19 -1.58 4.74
N GLU A 29 -11.46 -2.28 3.89
CA GLU A 29 -10.05 -2.60 4.08
C GLU A 29 -9.29 -2.67 2.74
N TRP A 30 -7.97 -2.70 2.84
CA TRP A 30 -7.11 -3.00 1.70
C TRP A 30 -7.05 -4.51 1.49
N ARG A 31 -7.32 -4.94 0.26
CA ARG A 31 -7.12 -6.32 -0.18
C ARG A 31 -6.00 -6.37 -1.19
N MET A 32 -5.18 -7.41 -1.11
CA MET A 32 -4.11 -7.65 -2.06
C MET A 32 -4.38 -8.89 -2.90
N GLY A 33 -3.82 -8.90 -4.10
CA GLY A 33 -3.78 -10.08 -4.94
C GLY A 33 -2.43 -10.18 -5.64
N ILE A 34 -2.05 -11.42 -5.92
CA ILE A 34 -0.85 -11.77 -6.67
C ILE A 34 -1.28 -12.55 -7.92
N LEU A 35 -0.59 -12.32 -9.02
CA LEU A 35 -0.69 -13.10 -10.23
C LEU A 35 0.71 -13.56 -10.59
N GLU A 36 0.98 -14.82 -10.27
CA GLU A 36 2.22 -15.48 -10.67
C GLU A 36 2.11 -15.95 -12.12
N PRO A 37 3.21 -15.94 -12.88
CA PRO A 37 3.22 -16.33 -14.29
C PRO A 37 2.82 -17.79 -14.52
N GLU A 38 2.94 -18.64 -13.50
CA GLU A 38 2.62 -20.07 -13.54
C GLU A 38 1.18 -20.37 -13.11
N ILE A 39 0.48 -19.38 -12.53
CA ILE A 39 -0.86 -19.55 -11.98
C ILE A 39 -1.87 -18.85 -12.89
N GLU A 40 -2.94 -19.56 -13.24
CA GLU A 40 -4.04 -18.97 -13.98
C GLU A 40 -4.94 -18.16 -13.03
N GLY A 41 -4.86 -16.84 -13.15
CA GLY A 41 -5.74 -15.91 -12.44
C GLY A 41 -5.16 -15.35 -11.15
N TRP A 42 -5.78 -14.26 -10.70
CA TRP A 42 -5.37 -13.52 -9.51
C TRP A 42 -5.71 -14.28 -8.23
N GLN A 43 -4.69 -14.58 -7.44
CA GLN A 43 -4.85 -15.20 -6.14
C GLN A 43 -4.98 -14.12 -5.05
N PRO A 44 -5.98 -14.19 -4.17
CA PRO A 44 -6.08 -13.29 -3.03
C PRO A 44 -4.94 -13.57 -2.05
N VAL A 45 -4.39 -12.52 -1.47
CA VAL A 45 -3.37 -12.63 -0.42
C VAL A 45 -4.04 -12.34 0.92
N GLU A 46 -4.22 -13.38 1.74
CA GLU A 46 -4.89 -13.26 3.05
C GLU A 46 -4.04 -12.51 4.08
N ALA A 47 -2.72 -12.76 4.09
CA ALA A 47 -1.76 -12.11 4.97
C ALA A 47 -0.63 -11.46 4.14
N PRO A 48 -0.83 -10.21 3.64
CA PRO A 48 0.19 -9.54 2.84
C PRO A 48 1.41 -9.21 3.70
N SER A 49 2.61 -9.47 3.17
CA SER A 49 3.86 -9.18 3.88
C SER A 49 4.10 -7.67 4.00
N GLY A 50 4.94 -7.27 4.95
CA GLY A 50 5.36 -5.88 5.09
C GLY A 50 5.97 -5.29 3.82
N GLU A 51 6.70 -6.11 3.05
CA GLU A 51 7.27 -5.71 1.75
C GLU A 51 6.19 -5.39 0.73
N MET A 52 5.11 -6.18 0.65
CA MET A 52 3.98 -5.90 -0.23
C MET A 52 3.28 -4.58 0.15
N TRP A 53 3.14 -4.30 1.45
CA TRP A 53 2.60 -3.02 1.93
C TRP A 53 3.50 -1.84 1.58
N LEU A 54 4.82 -2.00 1.71
CA LEU A 54 5.79 -0.98 1.30
C LEU A 54 5.70 -0.69 -0.20
N ALA A 55 5.58 -1.73 -1.03
CA ALA A 55 5.42 -1.58 -2.47
C ALA A 55 4.10 -0.85 -2.83
N LEU A 56 2.99 -1.23 -2.18
CA LEU A 56 1.70 -0.55 -2.37
C LEU A 56 1.78 0.93 -1.94
N ARG A 57 2.40 1.22 -0.80
CA ARG A 57 2.61 2.59 -0.29
C ARG A 57 3.36 3.44 -1.30
N ASP A 58 4.43 2.90 -1.88
CA ASP A 58 5.25 3.58 -2.88
C ASP A 58 4.47 3.84 -4.20
N VAL A 59 3.67 2.86 -4.66
CA VAL A 59 2.76 3.03 -5.80
C VAL A 59 1.74 4.15 -5.54
N LEU A 60 1.11 4.14 -4.36
CA LEU A 60 0.16 5.17 -3.94
C LEU A 60 0.81 6.54 -3.84
N PHE A 61 2.00 6.62 -3.27
CA PHE A 61 2.74 7.86 -3.11
C PHE A 61 3.09 8.49 -4.47
N ARG A 62 3.59 7.70 -5.44
CA ARG A 62 3.82 8.17 -6.82
C ARG A 62 2.53 8.66 -7.48
N LYS A 63 1.40 7.97 -7.26
CA LYS A 63 0.09 8.40 -7.79
C LYS A 63 -0.40 9.68 -7.11
N TYR A 64 -0.17 9.84 -5.82
CA TYR A 64 -0.50 11.04 -5.05
C TYR A 64 0.30 12.24 -5.56
N GLN A 65 1.61 12.09 -5.77
CA GLN A 65 2.46 13.14 -6.36
C GLN A 65 1.94 13.61 -7.73
N ARG A 66 1.35 12.69 -8.52
CA ARG A 66 0.73 12.98 -9.82
C ARG A 66 -0.73 13.44 -9.70
N LYS A 67 -1.22 13.72 -8.49
CA LYS A 67 -2.61 14.13 -8.17
C LYS A 67 -3.68 13.14 -8.66
N ARG A 68 -3.35 11.85 -8.76
CA ARG A 68 -4.27 10.78 -9.24
C ARG A 68 -5.05 10.11 -8.13
N VAL A 69 -4.51 10.08 -6.91
CA VAL A 69 -5.17 9.53 -5.73
C VAL A 69 -5.06 10.50 -4.56
N PRO A 70 -6.03 10.52 -3.62
CA PRO A 70 -5.95 11.39 -2.45
C PRO A 70 -4.91 10.88 -1.45
N HIS A 71 -4.25 11.81 -0.74
CA HIS A 71 -3.23 11.49 0.27
C HIS A 71 -3.70 10.50 1.35
N LYS A 72 -4.99 10.55 1.72
CA LYS A 72 -5.61 9.64 2.71
C LYS A 72 -5.39 8.15 2.41
N MET A 73 -5.19 7.77 1.14
CA MET A 73 -4.92 6.38 0.77
C MET A 73 -3.52 5.95 1.21
N VAL A 74 -2.54 6.86 1.11
CA VAL A 74 -1.16 6.63 1.56
C VAL A 74 -1.15 6.49 3.08
N VAL A 75 -1.76 7.43 3.80
CA VAL A 75 -1.83 7.43 5.27
C VAL A 75 -2.45 6.14 5.83
N ARG A 76 -3.47 5.59 5.17
CA ARG A 76 -4.07 4.30 5.57
C ARG A 76 -3.08 3.14 5.47
N VAL A 77 -2.25 3.12 4.43
CA VAL A 77 -1.20 2.09 4.29
C VAL A 77 -0.06 2.34 5.27
N ASP A 78 0.30 3.59 5.55
CA ASP A 78 1.29 3.92 6.57
C ASP A 78 0.84 3.44 7.97
N GLY A 79 -0.46 3.54 8.29
CA GLY A 79 -1.02 2.97 9.52
C GLY A 79 -0.86 1.45 9.62
N ILE A 80 -1.12 0.73 8.52
CA ILE A 80 -0.90 -0.73 8.46
C ILE A 80 0.59 -1.05 8.64
N LEU A 81 1.48 -0.31 7.95
CA LEU A 81 2.93 -0.49 8.07
C LEU A 81 3.44 -0.25 9.50
N ALA A 82 2.84 0.69 10.23
CA ALA A 82 3.16 0.93 11.64
C ALA A 82 2.86 -0.30 12.52
N GLU A 83 1.80 -1.06 12.24
CA GLU A 83 1.51 -2.33 12.93
C GLU A 83 2.59 -3.40 12.69
N PHE A 84 3.23 -3.37 11.52
CA PHE A 84 4.40 -4.22 11.21
C PHE A 84 5.72 -3.70 11.81
N GLY A 85 5.72 -2.55 12.49
CA GLY A 85 6.95 -1.87 12.93
C GLY A 85 7.81 -1.35 11.77
N LEU A 86 7.22 -1.24 10.57
CA LEU A 86 7.90 -0.78 9.37
C LEU A 86 7.55 0.69 9.14
N THR A 87 8.55 1.55 9.05
CA THR A 87 8.38 2.94 8.57
C THR A 87 9.01 3.06 7.18
N ALA A 88 8.26 3.59 6.22
CA ALA A 88 8.80 3.86 4.90
C ALA A 88 9.97 4.85 5.02
N LYS A 89 11.17 4.46 4.56
CA LYS A 89 12.41 5.25 4.66
C LYS A 89 12.38 6.60 3.91
N ASN A 90 11.28 6.92 3.22
CA ASN A 90 11.09 8.17 2.49
C ASN A 90 10.01 9.01 3.20
N GLY A 91 10.44 9.71 4.25
CA GLY A 91 9.73 10.81 4.92
C GLY A 91 8.77 10.41 6.04
N THR A 92 9.22 10.54 7.30
CA THR A 92 8.46 10.69 8.58
C THR A 92 7.18 11.54 8.40
N PRO A 93 6.03 11.38 9.14
CA PRO A 93 5.87 10.97 10.55
C PRO A 93 4.69 9.96 10.83
N PRO A 94 4.49 9.46 12.07
CA PRO A 94 3.86 10.24 13.15
C PRO A 94 4.68 10.18 14.46
N LYS A 95 5.02 11.35 15.01
CA LYS A 95 5.10 11.47 16.47
C LYS A 95 3.66 11.56 16.92
N SER A 96 3.14 10.50 17.53
CA SER A 96 2.03 10.61 18.46
C SER A 96 2.48 11.51 19.61
N GLU A 97 2.40 12.82 19.40
CA GLU A 97 2.44 13.88 20.41
C GLU A 97 1.55 15.00 19.83
N ILE A 98 0.24 14.76 19.89
CA ILE A 98 -0.67 15.85 20.20
C ILE A 98 -1.04 15.59 21.66
N GLU A 99 -0.04 15.77 22.54
CA GLU A 99 -0.30 16.02 23.96
C GLU A 99 -0.34 17.53 24.10
N ASP A 100 -1.54 18.02 24.41
CA ASP A 100 -1.79 19.14 25.32
C ASP A 100 -0.86 20.36 25.20
N GLU A 101 -1.15 21.29 24.29
CA GLU A 101 -0.83 22.70 24.52
C GLU A 101 -1.71 23.61 23.64
N TYR A 102 -2.94 23.83 24.10
CA TYR A 102 -3.64 25.08 23.86
C TYR A 102 -3.83 25.74 25.23
N GLU A 103 -2.75 26.35 25.73
CA GLU A 103 -2.79 27.29 26.83
C GLU A 103 -2.06 28.57 26.38
N ASP A 104 -2.83 29.51 25.82
CA ASP A 104 -3.04 30.90 26.29
C ASP A 104 -3.94 31.66 25.28
#